data_AF-A0A1Q6QMM5-F1
#
_entry.id   AF-A0A1Q6QMM5-F1
#
_cell.length_a   1.000
_cell.length_b   1.000
_cell.length_c   1.000
_cell.angle_alpha   90.00
_cell.angle_beta   90.00
_cell.angle_gamma   90.00
#
_symmetry.space_group_name_H-M   'P 1'
#
loop_
_entity.id
_entity.type
_entity.pdbx_description
1 polymer ?
#
loop_
_entity_poly.entity_id
_entity_poly.type
_entity_poly.pdbx_seq_one_letter_code
_entity_poly.pdbx_strand_id
1 'polypeptide(L)'
;MYCMNCGVRLGEGETRCPLCGLRAYHPDIPRQVGEPLYPRQWVAPEPERTSMRFLFTIIALAAAAVCLLVDLSLWSRVTWSGYVLGALAVAYVLLALPLWFRRPNPVVLLPVDFVAVGLYLLYINLKTGGGWFLSFAFPVTGIACLLTTTVVALAHYLRRGYFFIFGGASIAVGCSAMLVELFQCITFGGEMFRWSLYPVGVLSSLGLLWILAGIIRPLGDAIRKRIFI
;
A
#
# COMPACT_ATOMS: atom_id res chain seq x y z
N MET A 1 21.20 43.50 10.17
CA MET A 1 22.38 43.71 11.05
C MET A 1 23.65 43.35 10.27
N TYR A 2 24.85 43.78 10.66
CA TYR A 2 26.10 43.31 10.02
C TYR A 2 26.89 42.41 10.97
N CYS A 3 27.59 41.42 10.44
CA CYS A 3 28.50 40.59 11.23
C CYS A 3 29.83 41.35 11.46
N MET A 4 30.23 41.58 12.71
CA MET A 4 31.49 42.27 13.03
C MET A 4 32.75 41.55 12.53
N ASN A 5 32.72 40.22 12.42
CA ASN A 5 33.88 39.44 11.96
C ASN A 5 33.97 39.31 10.43
N CYS A 6 32.84 39.13 9.73
CA CYS A 6 32.83 38.89 8.28
C CYS A 6 32.38 40.09 7.44
N GLY A 7 31.85 41.16 8.04
CA GLY A 7 31.30 42.32 7.33
C GLY A 7 30.00 42.05 6.55
N VAL A 8 29.49 40.81 6.54
CA VAL A 8 28.27 40.44 5.79
C VAL A 8 27.01 40.96 6.47
N ARG A 9 26.06 41.43 5.66
CA ARG A 9 24.71 41.83 6.10
C ARG A 9 23.90 40.58 6.44
N LEU A 10 23.53 40.44 7.71
CA LEU A 10 22.63 39.42 8.24
C LEU A 10 21.18 39.81 8.00
N GLY A 11 20.37 38.80 7.66
CA GLY A 11 18.93 38.90 7.48
C GLY A 11 18.19 39.22 8.77
N GLU A 12 16.93 39.61 8.65
CA GLU A 12 16.05 39.84 9.80
C GLU A 12 15.81 38.49 10.51
N GLY A 13 15.93 38.44 11.85
CA GLY A 13 15.75 37.21 12.63
C GLY A 13 16.98 36.27 12.74
N GLU A 14 18.11 36.57 12.12
CA GLU A 14 19.30 35.69 12.12
C GLU A 14 20.11 35.79 13.43
N THR A 15 20.19 34.68 14.18
CA THR A 15 20.84 34.67 15.50
C THR A 15 22.37 34.50 15.48
N ARG A 16 22.91 33.96 14.40
CA ARG A 16 24.34 33.67 14.20
C ARG A 16 24.71 33.92 12.73
N CYS A 17 25.94 34.32 12.49
CA CYS A 17 26.47 34.43 11.13
C CYS A 17 26.65 33.03 10.52
N PRO A 18 26.12 32.75 9.32
CA PRO A 18 26.28 31.46 8.67
C PRO A 18 27.71 31.16 8.22
N LEU A 19 28.56 32.19 8.06
CA LEU A 19 29.95 32.02 7.60
C LEU A 19 30.94 31.75 8.74
N CYS A 20 30.90 32.56 9.81
CA CYS A 20 31.84 32.43 10.92
C CYS A 20 31.22 31.91 12.23
N GLY A 21 29.91 31.68 12.28
CA GLY A 21 29.20 31.23 13.47
C GLY A 21 29.09 32.27 14.59
N LEU A 22 29.64 33.48 14.41
CA LEU A 22 29.59 34.54 15.42
C LEU A 22 28.14 34.92 15.71
N ARG A 23 27.79 35.02 17.00
CA ARG A 23 26.46 35.44 17.43
C ARG A 23 26.21 36.89 16.99
N ALA A 24 25.07 37.13 16.34
CA ALA A 24 24.68 38.46 15.91
C ALA A 24 24.41 39.34 17.15
N TYR A 25 25.21 40.39 17.32
CA TYR A 25 25.11 41.36 18.42
C TYR A 25 25.49 42.75 17.92
N HIS A 26 24.67 43.75 18.25
CA HIS A 26 24.95 45.17 18.02
C HIS A 26 24.46 45.95 19.24
N PRO A 27 25.26 46.84 19.83
CA PRO A 27 24.90 47.55 21.07
C PRO A 27 23.75 48.55 20.89
N ASP A 28 23.71 49.28 19.77
CA ASP A 28 22.75 50.39 19.59
C ASP A 28 21.48 50.04 18.81
N ILE A 29 21.39 48.83 18.25
CA ILE A 29 20.30 48.42 17.37
C ILE A 29 19.50 47.32 18.06
N PRO A 30 18.23 47.55 18.44
CA PRO A 30 17.41 46.51 19.03
C PRO A 30 17.22 45.34 18.06
N ARG A 31 17.24 44.11 18.59
CA ARG A 31 16.98 42.91 17.78
C ARG A 31 15.59 42.98 17.16
N GLN A 32 15.55 42.91 15.84
CA GLN A 32 14.31 42.67 15.11
C GLN A 32 13.98 41.18 15.18
N VAL A 33 12.82 40.86 15.77
CA VAL A 33 12.25 39.51 15.80
C VAL A 33 11.56 39.29 14.44
N GLY A 34 12.34 38.87 13.45
CA GLY A 34 11.87 38.51 12.12
C GLY A 34 11.86 37.00 11.92
N GLU A 35 11.13 36.54 10.91
CA GLU A 35 11.25 35.16 10.44
C GLU A 35 12.62 34.95 9.78
N PRO A 36 13.36 33.89 10.12
CA PRO A 36 14.64 33.61 9.49
C PRO A 36 14.44 33.34 7.99
N LEU A 37 15.30 33.91 7.14
CA LEU A 37 15.27 33.72 5.68
C LEU A 37 15.32 32.25 5.25
N TYR A 38 15.93 31.40 6.07
CA TYR A 38 16.03 29.96 5.79
C TYR A 38 15.22 29.14 6.80
N PRO A 39 14.30 28.28 6.33
CA PRO A 39 13.57 27.38 7.21
C PRO A 39 14.54 26.41 7.89
N ARG A 40 14.49 26.34 9.22
CA ARG A 40 15.34 25.44 10.01
C ARG A 40 14.99 23.96 9.84
N GLN A 41 13.76 23.69 9.40
CA GLN A 41 13.26 22.36 9.15
C GLN A 41 12.71 22.33 7.72
N TRP A 42 13.24 21.41 6.92
CA TRP A 42 12.63 21.09 5.65
C TRP A 42 11.29 20.40 5.93
N VAL A 43 10.20 21.05 5.55
CA VAL A 43 8.86 20.44 5.55
C VAL A 43 8.63 19.93 4.15
N ALA A 44 8.49 18.62 3.99
CA ALA A 44 8.11 18.05 2.70
C ALA A 44 6.80 18.72 2.25
N PRO A 45 6.71 19.22 1.00
CA PRO A 45 5.43 19.69 0.48
C PRO A 45 4.42 18.54 0.61
N GLU A 46 3.25 18.82 1.19
CA GLU A 46 2.18 17.82 1.22
C GLU A 46 1.88 17.46 -0.24
N PRO A 47 1.91 16.17 -0.62
CA PRO A 47 1.57 15.79 -1.98
C PRO A 47 0.16 16.30 -2.29
N GLU A 48 -0.05 16.90 -3.47
CA GLU A 48 -1.35 17.43 -3.93
C GLU A 48 -2.39 16.31 -4.13
N ARG A 49 -2.83 15.73 -3.02
CA ARG A 49 -3.74 14.59 -2.94
C ARG A 49 -5.08 14.94 -3.57
N THR A 50 -5.49 16.20 -3.44
CA THR A 50 -6.71 16.74 -4.03
C THR A 50 -6.67 16.67 -5.55
N SER A 51 -5.60 17.16 -6.18
CA SER A 51 -5.44 17.15 -7.64
C SER A 51 -5.42 15.72 -8.20
N MET A 52 -4.68 14.83 -7.53
CA MET A 52 -4.57 13.42 -7.94
C MET A 52 -5.90 12.66 -7.83
N ARG A 53 -6.70 12.90 -6.79
CA ARG A 53 -8.05 12.32 -6.66
C ARG A 53 -8.93 12.71 -7.84
N PHE A 54 -9.01 14.01 -8.13
CA PHE A 54 -9.84 14.51 -9.22
C PHE A 54 -9.39 13.94 -10.56
N LEU A 55 -8.08 13.91 -10.82
CA LEU A 55 -7.53 13.32 -12.04
C LEU A 55 -7.94 11.85 -12.22
N PHE A 56 -7.75 11.01 -11.19
CA PHE A 56 -8.19 9.61 -11.27
C PHE A 56 -9.70 9.48 -11.46
N THR A 57 -10.50 10.31 -10.79
CA THR A 57 -11.96 10.26 -10.93
C THR A 57 -12.42 10.64 -12.33
N ILE A 58 -11.85 11.70 -12.91
CA ILE A 58 -12.23 12.22 -14.24
C ILE A 58 -11.80 11.20 -15.30
N ILE A 59 -10.58 10.67 -15.22
CA ILE A 59 -10.09 9.66 -16.17
C ILE A 59 -10.94 8.39 -16.09
N ALA A 60 -11.24 7.89 -14.89
CA ALA A 60 -12.08 6.70 -14.72
C ALA A 60 -13.49 6.92 -15.27
N LEU A 61 -14.09 8.09 -15.00
CA LEU A 61 -15.43 8.43 -15.48
C LEU A 61 -15.48 8.64 -16.99
N ALA A 62 -14.46 9.28 -17.57
CA ALA A 62 -14.33 9.45 -19.00
C ALA A 62 -14.17 8.09 -19.70
N ALA A 63 -13.29 7.22 -19.21
CA ALA A 63 -13.11 5.87 -19.73
C ALA A 63 -14.40 5.05 -19.64
N ALA A 64 -15.08 5.09 -18.49
CA ALA A 64 -16.37 4.43 -18.28
C ALA A 64 -17.44 4.92 -19.27
N ALA A 65 -17.57 6.25 -19.43
CA ALA A 65 -18.53 6.86 -20.34
C ALA A 65 -18.25 6.48 -21.79
N VAL A 66 -17.00 6.59 -22.25
CA VAL A 66 -16.62 6.24 -23.63
C VAL A 66 -16.91 4.77 -23.91
N CYS A 67 -16.49 3.85 -23.04
CA CYS A 67 -16.73 2.42 -23.24
C CYS A 67 -18.22 2.08 -23.25
N LEU A 68 -19.01 2.68 -22.36
CA LEU A 68 -20.45 2.45 -22.30
C LEU A 68 -21.18 3.03 -23.52
N LEU A 69 -20.82 4.23 -23.97
CA LEU A 69 -21.40 4.85 -25.16
C LEU A 69 -21.11 4.04 -26.42
N VAL A 70 -19.87 3.57 -26.58
CA VAL A 70 -19.48 2.74 -27.73
C VAL A 70 -20.26 1.42 -27.74
N ASP A 71 -20.35 0.73 -26.60
CA ASP A 71 -21.07 -0.54 -26.50
C ASP A 71 -22.58 -0.38 -26.77
N LEU A 72 -23.21 0.65 -26.19
CA LEU A 72 -24.61 0.96 -26.46
C LEU A 72 -24.85 1.35 -27.92
N SER A 73 -23.94 2.10 -28.54
CA SER A 73 -24.07 2.47 -29.95
C SER A 73 -23.97 1.28 -30.91
N LEU A 74 -23.15 0.28 -30.58
CA LEU A 74 -22.92 -0.89 -31.44
C LEU A 74 -23.99 -1.96 -31.23
N TRP A 75 -24.35 -2.25 -29.98
CA TRP A 75 -25.14 -3.44 -29.63
C TRP A 75 -26.47 -3.13 -28.93
N SER A 76 -26.73 -1.84 -28.59
CA SER A 76 -27.90 -1.41 -27.81
C SER A 76 -28.08 -2.15 -26.48
N ARG A 77 -27.04 -2.82 -25.99
CA ARG A 77 -27.01 -3.65 -24.78
C ARG A 77 -25.63 -3.58 -24.16
N VAL A 78 -25.56 -3.71 -22.83
CA VAL A 78 -24.30 -3.75 -22.09
C VAL A 78 -23.73 -5.16 -22.16
N THR A 79 -22.68 -5.33 -22.96
CA THR A 79 -22.00 -6.61 -23.18
C THR A 79 -20.59 -6.58 -22.59
N TRP A 80 -19.61 -6.05 -23.34
CA TRP A 80 -18.20 -5.98 -22.95
C TRP A 80 -17.91 -4.79 -22.03
N SER A 81 -18.65 -3.68 -22.20
CA SER A 81 -18.45 -2.48 -21.38
C SER A 81 -18.73 -2.76 -19.91
N GLY A 82 -19.59 -3.72 -19.58
CA GLY A 82 -19.84 -4.14 -18.21
C GLY A 82 -18.59 -4.72 -17.50
N TYR A 83 -17.73 -5.46 -18.21
CA TYR A 83 -16.47 -5.92 -17.64
C TYR A 83 -15.51 -4.76 -17.40
N VAL A 84 -15.43 -3.82 -18.36
CA VAL A 84 -14.59 -2.64 -18.25
C VAL A 84 -15.04 -1.76 -17.08
N LEU A 85 -16.35 -1.55 -16.92
CA LEU A 85 -16.92 -0.80 -15.80
C LEU A 85 -16.63 -1.46 -14.46
N GLY A 86 -16.76 -2.78 -14.36
CA GLY A 86 -16.41 -3.53 -13.16
C GLY A 86 -14.92 -3.41 -12.82
N ALA A 87 -14.03 -3.54 -13.81
CA ALA A 87 -12.59 -3.36 -13.62
C ALA A 87 -12.23 -1.92 -13.23
N LEU A 88 -12.86 -0.92 -13.84
CA LEU A 88 -12.69 0.50 -13.48
C LEU A 88 -13.18 0.78 -12.06
N ALA A 89 -14.30 0.18 -11.65
CA ALA A 89 -14.81 0.30 -10.28
C ALA A 89 -13.82 -0.30 -9.26
N VAL A 90 -13.28 -1.48 -9.53
CA VAL A 90 -12.24 -2.10 -8.69
C VAL A 90 -10.99 -1.21 -8.64
N ALA A 91 -10.47 -0.77 -9.78
CA ALA A 91 -9.31 0.12 -9.84
C ALA A 91 -9.54 1.45 -9.08
N TYR A 92 -10.75 2.00 -9.16
CA TYR A 92 -11.13 3.19 -8.42
C TYR A 92 -11.11 2.96 -6.91
N VAL A 93 -11.65 1.81 -6.45
CA VAL A 93 -11.61 1.43 -5.03
C VAL A 93 -10.16 1.28 -4.56
N LEU A 94 -9.30 0.56 -5.29
CA LEU A 94 -7.91 0.37 -4.86
C LEU A 94 -7.08 1.65 -4.86
N LEU A 95 -7.27 2.55 -5.84
CA LEU A 95 -6.36 3.68 -6.07
C LEU A 95 -6.93 5.01 -5.58
N ALA A 96 -8.20 5.30 -5.86
CA ALA A 96 -8.81 6.57 -5.53
C ALA A 96 -9.32 6.59 -4.08
N LEU A 97 -9.95 5.52 -3.60
CA LEU A 97 -10.50 5.46 -2.24
C LEU A 97 -9.48 5.76 -1.12
N PRO A 98 -8.24 5.22 -1.13
CA PRO A 98 -7.23 5.57 -0.11
C PRO A 98 -6.89 7.05 -0.12
N LEU A 99 -6.94 7.67 -1.30
CA LEU A 99 -6.64 9.08 -1.43
C LEU A 99 -7.72 9.92 -0.75
N TRP A 100 -9.01 9.55 -0.78
CA TRP A 100 -10.11 10.31 -0.16
C TRP A 100 -9.94 10.49 1.36
N PHE A 101 -9.35 9.52 2.05
CA PHE A 101 -9.15 9.60 3.49
C PHE A 101 -7.91 10.42 3.86
N ARG A 102 -8.04 11.33 4.83
CA ARG A 102 -6.90 12.14 5.33
C ARG A 102 -5.82 11.26 5.96
N ARG A 103 -6.23 10.23 6.71
CA ARG A 103 -5.37 9.18 7.27
C ARG A 103 -5.96 7.81 6.91
N PRO A 104 -5.56 7.19 5.79
CA PRO A 104 -6.09 5.89 5.40
C PRO A 104 -5.64 4.84 6.43
N ASN A 105 -6.59 4.14 7.04
CA ASN A 105 -6.30 2.99 7.88
C ASN A 105 -6.19 1.74 6.99
N PRO A 106 -4.99 1.18 6.77
CA PRO A 106 -4.79 0.07 5.84
C PRO A 106 -5.54 -1.20 6.29
N VAL A 107 -5.82 -1.35 7.59
CA VAL A 107 -6.55 -2.51 8.14
C VAL A 107 -8.01 -2.53 7.70
N VAL A 108 -8.61 -1.37 7.47
CA VAL A 108 -10.03 -1.25 7.05
C VAL A 108 -10.15 -1.16 5.53
N LEU A 109 -9.20 -0.51 4.88
CA LEU A 109 -9.25 -0.32 3.43
C LEU A 109 -8.99 -1.62 2.66
N LEU A 110 -8.05 -2.44 3.17
CA LEU A 110 -7.69 -3.69 2.51
C LEU A 110 -8.86 -4.70 2.40
N PRO A 111 -9.66 -4.97 3.46
CA PRO A 111 -10.86 -5.79 3.31
C PRO A 111 -11.86 -5.23 2.29
N VAL A 112 -12.00 -3.90 2.21
CA VAL A 112 -12.89 -3.25 1.23
C VAL A 112 -12.42 -3.52 -0.20
N ASP A 113 -11.10 -3.51 -0.44
CA ASP A 113 -10.52 -3.88 -1.74
C ASP A 113 -10.87 -5.33 -2.11
N PHE A 114 -10.73 -6.27 -1.15
CA PHE A 114 -11.10 -7.67 -1.38
C PHE A 114 -12.60 -7.86 -1.64
N VAL A 115 -13.46 -7.10 -0.97
CA VAL A 115 -14.91 -7.10 -1.23
C VAL A 115 -15.20 -6.60 -2.65
N ALA A 116 -14.54 -5.52 -3.09
CA ALA A 116 -14.70 -5.01 -4.46
C ALA A 116 -14.26 -6.04 -5.51
N VAL A 117 -13.10 -6.68 -5.30
CA VAL A 117 -12.62 -7.77 -6.17
C VAL A 117 -13.58 -8.96 -6.16
N GLY A 118 -14.09 -9.36 -4.99
CA GLY A 118 -15.06 -10.44 -4.85
C GLY A 118 -16.38 -10.16 -5.57
N LEU A 119 -16.92 -8.94 -5.46
CA LEU A 119 -18.12 -8.52 -6.19
C LEU A 119 -17.90 -8.52 -7.71
N TYR A 120 -16.71 -8.12 -8.17
CA TYR A 120 -16.37 -8.18 -9.60
C TYR A 120 -16.27 -9.62 -10.12
N LEU A 121 -15.65 -10.52 -9.35
CA LEU A 121 -15.62 -11.95 -9.67
C LEU A 121 -17.02 -12.56 -9.69
N LEU A 122 -17.90 -12.18 -8.74
CA LEU A 122 -19.30 -12.59 -8.74
C LEU A 122 -20.03 -12.13 -10.00
N TYR A 123 -19.82 -10.86 -10.41
CA TYR A 123 -20.39 -10.33 -11.64
C TYR A 123 -19.95 -11.14 -12.87
N ILE A 124 -18.66 -11.45 -12.99
CA ILE A 124 -18.13 -12.29 -14.08
C ILE A 124 -18.77 -13.68 -14.05
N ASN A 125 -18.84 -14.30 -12.87
CA ASN A 125 -19.43 -15.63 -12.72
C ASN A 125 -20.90 -15.67 -13.16
N LEU A 126 -21.70 -14.67 -12.76
CA LEU A 126 -23.10 -14.57 -13.17
C LEU A 126 -23.24 -14.33 -14.68
N LYS A 127 -22.38 -13.50 -15.28
CA LYS A 127 -22.41 -13.22 -16.74
C LYS A 127 -21.94 -14.38 -17.60
N THR A 128 -21.00 -15.17 -17.09
CA THR A 128 -20.48 -16.36 -17.78
C THR A 128 -21.33 -17.60 -17.52
N GLY A 129 -22.31 -17.54 -16.62
CA GLY A 129 -23.10 -18.69 -16.19
C GLY A 129 -22.30 -19.73 -15.40
N GLY A 130 -21.17 -19.31 -14.80
CA GLY A 130 -20.28 -20.18 -14.07
C GLY A 130 -20.83 -20.60 -12.71
N GLY A 131 -20.47 -21.81 -12.26
CA GLY A 131 -20.73 -22.31 -10.90
C GLY A 131 -19.52 -22.20 -9.96
N TRP A 132 -18.46 -21.49 -10.36
CA TRP A 132 -17.16 -21.53 -9.68
C TRP A 132 -16.98 -20.46 -8.59
N PHE A 133 -17.83 -19.44 -8.54
CA PHE A 133 -17.66 -18.37 -7.55
C PHE A 133 -17.72 -18.86 -6.11
N LEU A 134 -18.77 -19.59 -5.73
CA LEU A 134 -18.94 -20.04 -4.33
C LEU A 134 -17.96 -21.15 -3.95
N SER A 135 -17.66 -22.06 -4.87
CA SER A 135 -16.80 -23.23 -4.61
C SER A 135 -15.31 -22.91 -4.63
N PHE A 136 -14.90 -21.90 -5.42
CA PHE A 136 -13.48 -21.56 -5.64
C PHE A 136 -13.16 -20.11 -5.29
N ALA A 137 -13.78 -19.14 -5.98
CA ALA A 137 -13.33 -17.75 -5.87
C ALA A 137 -13.60 -17.13 -4.50
N PHE A 138 -14.76 -17.40 -3.90
CA PHE A 138 -15.14 -16.91 -2.58
C PHE A 138 -14.21 -17.42 -1.47
N PRO A 139 -13.96 -18.74 -1.31
CA PRO A 139 -13.05 -19.20 -0.27
C PRO A 139 -11.61 -18.74 -0.51
N VAL A 140 -11.14 -18.69 -1.76
CA VAL A 140 -9.79 -18.21 -2.09
C VAL A 140 -9.61 -16.73 -1.76
N THR A 141 -10.55 -15.87 -2.18
CA THR A 141 -10.52 -14.44 -1.84
C THR A 141 -10.70 -14.19 -0.34
N GLY A 142 -11.53 -14.99 0.34
CA GLY A 142 -11.71 -14.94 1.78
C GLY A 142 -10.44 -15.27 2.56
N ILE A 143 -9.74 -16.34 2.20
CA ILE A 143 -8.45 -16.71 2.82
C ILE A 143 -7.39 -15.65 2.54
N ALA A 144 -7.29 -15.17 1.30
CA ALA A 144 -6.35 -14.10 0.96
C ALA A 144 -6.63 -12.81 1.73
N CYS A 145 -7.91 -12.42 1.84
CA CYS A 145 -8.34 -11.29 2.65
C CYS A 145 -7.94 -11.48 4.11
N LEU A 146 -8.30 -12.62 4.72
CA LEU A 146 -7.98 -12.89 6.12
C LEU A 146 -6.47 -12.88 6.37
N LEU A 147 -5.67 -13.57 5.56
CA LEU A 147 -4.21 -13.62 5.73
C LEU A 147 -3.58 -12.24 5.59
N THR A 148 -3.88 -11.51 4.52
CA THR A 148 -3.27 -10.21 4.27
C THR A 148 -3.70 -9.17 5.30
N THR A 149 -4.98 -9.15 5.69
CA THR A 149 -5.49 -8.23 6.73
C THR A 149 -4.89 -8.54 8.09
N THR A 150 -4.71 -9.82 8.44
CA THR A 150 -4.06 -10.22 9.70
C THR A 150 -2.60 -9.75 9.72
N VAL A 151 -1.86 -9.94 8.63
CA VAL A 151 -0.46 -9.49 8.51
C VAL A 151 -0.35 -7.97 8.59
N VAL A 152 -1.21 -7.24 7.87
CA VAL A 152 -1.23 -5.77 7.92
C VAL A 152 -1.63 -5.25 9.29
N ALA A 153 -2.63 -5.87 9.94
CA ALA A 153 -3.04 -5.51 11.30
C ALA A 153 -1.90 -5.76 12.30
N LEU A 154 -1.26 -6.93 12.25
CA LEU A 154 -0.09 -7.24 13.08
C LEU A 154 1.04 -6.23 12.86
N ALA A 155 1.39 -5.95 11.60
CA ALA A 155 2.46 -4.99 11.28
C ALA A 155 2.13 -3.54 11.66
N HIS A 156 0.84 -3.16 11.61
CA HIS A 156 0.37 -1.83 11.97
C HIS A 156 0.31 -1.61 13.48
N TYR A 157 -0.16 -2.61 14.24
CA TYR A 157 -0.32 -2.51 15.69
C TYR A 157 0.93 -2.92 16.48
N LEU A 158 1.70 -3.91 16.00
CA LEU A 158 2.95 -4.34 16.64
C LEU A 158 4.14 -3.66 15.97
N ARG A 159 4.82 -2.77 16.71
CA ARG A 159 6.06 -2.09 16.27
C ARG A 159 7.33 -2.93 16.46
N ARG A 160 7.22 -4.16 16.98
CA ARG A 160 8.35 -5.06 17.27
C ARG A 160 8.00 -6.48 16.82
N GLY A 161 9.01 -7.27 16.45
CA GLY A 161 8.82 -8.68 16.11
C GLY A 161 8.49 -8.97 14.64
N TYR A 162 8.83 -8.06 13.71
CA TYR A 162 8.60 -8.24 12.27
C TYR A 162 9.11 -9.58 11.73
N PHE A 163 10.21 -10.12 12.25
CA PHE A 163 10.73 -11.44 11.86
C PHE A 163 9.73 -12.58 12.09
N PHE A 164 9.03 -12.57 13.22
CA PHE A 164 8.00 -13.58 13.52
C PHE A 164 6.72 -13.36 12.73
N ILE A 165 6.33 -12.10 12.49
CA ILE A 165 5.14 -11.76 11.70
C ILE A 165 5.35 -12.23 10.25
N PHE A 166 6.46 -11.85 9.61
CA PHE A 166 6.74 -12.22 8.23
C PHE A 166 7.03 -13.72 8.07
N GLY A 167 7.71 -14.34 9.05
CA GLY A 167 7.95 -15.78 9.02
C GLY A 167 6.68 -16.62 9.19
N GLY A 168 5.79 -16.23 10.10
CA GLY A 168 4.48 -16.85 10.23
C GLY A 168 3.60 -16.61 9.01
N ALA A 169 3.62 -15.40 8.45
CA ALA A 169 2.90 -15.05 7.24
C ALA A 169 3.33 -15.91 6.04
N SER A 170 4.64 -16.12 5.83
CA SER A 170 5.10 -16.92 4.69
C SER A 170 4.68 -18.38 4.83
N ILE A 171 4.76 -18.98 6.02
CA ILE A 171 4.26 -20.34 6.26
C ILE A 171 2.75 -20.41 5.98
N ALA A 172 1.97 -19.46 6.51
CA ALA A 172 0.52 -19.41 6.32
C ALA A 172 0.14 -19.25 4.83
N VAL A 173 0.86 -18.41 4.08
CA VAL A 173 0.67 -18.26 2.63
C VAL A 173 1.04 -19.56 1.90
N GLY A 174 2.13 -20.22 2.30
CA GLY A 174 2.48 -21.55 1.79
C GLY A 174 1.36 -22.56 1.99
N CYS A 175 0.86 -22.71 3.22
CA CYS A 175 -0.27 -23.60 3.52
C CYS A 175 -1.55 -23.22 2.75
N SER A 176 -1.79 -21.92 2.54
CA SER A 176 -2.95 -21.47 1.77
C SER A 176 -2.94 -21.97 0.32
N ALA A 177 -1.76 -22.19 -0.28
CA ALA A 177 -1.67 -22.75 -1.64
C ALA A 177 -2.24 -24.17 -1.72
N MET A 178 -2.13 -24.98 -0.67
CA MET A 178 -2.77 -26.31 -0.61
C MET A 178 -4.29 -26.19 -0.57
N LEU A 179 -4.83 -25.20 0.16
CA LEU A 179 -6.26 -24.93 0.21
C LEU A 179 -6.77 -24.44 -1.15
N VAL A 180 -6.02 -23.58 -1.83
CA VAL A 180 -6.36 -23.12 -3.19
C VAL A 180 -6.43 -24.30 -4.15
N GLU A 181 -5.45 -25.21 -4.11
CA GLU A 181 -5.45 -26.40 -4.96
C GLU A 181 -6.61 -27.35 -4.60
N LEU A 182 -6.95 -27.50 -3.31
CA LEU A 182 -8.12 -28.25 -2.87
C LEU A 182 -9.42 -27.67 -3.47
N PHE A 183 -9.63 -26.36 -3.39
CA PHE A 183 -10.82 -25.72 -3.99
C PHE A 183 -10.84 -25.85 -5.51
N GLN A 184 -9.67 -25.81 -6.15
CA GLN A 184 -9.53 -26.06 -7.57
C GLN A 184 -9.94 -27.49 -7.94
N CYS A 185 -9.48 -28.50 -7.20
CA CYS A 185 -9.86 -29.90 -7.39
C CYS A 185 -11.37 -30.11 -7.21
N ILE A 186 -11.98 -29.47 -6.19
CA ILE A 186 -13.43 -29.55 -5.95
C ILE A 186 -14.23 -28.96 -7.12
N THR A 187 -13.77 -27.84 -7.69
CA THR A 187 -14.55 -27.06 -8.66
C THR A 187 -14.33 -27.51 -10.11
N PHE A 188 -13.09 -27.81 -10.48
CA PHE A 188 -12.70 -28.12 -11.86
C PHE A 188 -12.31 -29.59 -12.07
N GLY A 189 -12.23 -30.38 -10.99
CA GLY A 189 -11.68 -31.73 -11.03
C GLY A 189 -10.15 -31.74 -11.16
N GLY A 190 -9.53 -32.85 -10.76
CA GLY A 190 -8.10 -33.06 -10.88
C GLY A 190 -7.48 -33.69 -9.63
N GLU A 191 -6.23 -34.11 -9.76
CA GLU A 191 -5.46 -34.69 -8.67
C GLU A 191 -4.90 -33.60 -7.74
N MET A 192 -4.84 -33.91 -6.45
CA MET A 192 -4.30 -33.03 -5.42
C MET A 192 -2.76 -33.06 -5.43
N PHE A 193 -2.10 -31.95 -5.04
CA PHE A 193 -0.64 -31.81 -4.91
C PHE A 193 0.18 -31.73 -6.20
N ARG A 194 -0.38 -31.27 -7.30
CA ARG A 194 0.37 -31.06 -8.54
C ARG A 194 1.31 -29.86 -8.43
N TRP A 195 0.86 -28.78 -7.81
CA TRP A 195 1.65 -27.55 -7.72
C TRP A 195 1.75 -26.94 -6.33
N SER A 196 0.87 -27.26 -5.38
CA SER A 196 0.92 -26.66 -4.04
C SER A 196 2.15 -27.03 -3.23
N LEU A 197 2.81 -28.17 -3.53
CA LEU A 197 4.02 -28.60 -2.82
C LEU A 197 5.20 -27.63 -3.01
N TYR A 198 5.31 -26.99 -4.18
CA TYR A 198 6.37 -26.02 -4.46
C TYR A 198 6.30 -24.78 -3.55
N PRO A 199 5.18 -24.00 -3.52
CA PRO A 199 5.07 -22.85 -2.64
C PRO A 199 5.08 -23.25 -1.16
N VAL A 200 4.51 -24.38 -0.78
CA VAL A 200 4.57 -24.86 0.61
C VAL A 200 6.02 -25.07 1.04
N GLY A 201 6.81 -25.83 0.27
CA GLY A 201 8.19 -26.12 0.63
C GLY A 201 9.06 -24.85 0.69
N VAL A 202 8.97 -24.00 -0.34
CA VAL A 202 9.78 -22.77 -0.42
C VAL A 202 9.38 -21.75 0.64
N LEU A 203 8.08 -21.48 0.82
CA LEU A 203 7.63 -20.47 1.77
C LEU A 203 7.73 -20.95 3.22
N SER A 204 7.61 -22.25 3.47
CA SER A 204 7.82 -22.82 4.81
C SER A 204 9.29 -22.80 5.20
N SER A 205 10.19 -23.19 4.29
CA SER A 205 11.63 -23.09 4.56
C SER A 205 12.07 -21.64 4.78
N LEU A 206 11.61 -20.72 3.95
CA LEU A 206 11.84 -19.29 4.15
C LEU A 206 11.27 -18.83 5.49
N GLY A 207 10.01 -19.15 5.80
CA GLY A 207 9.39 -18.74 7.06
C GLY A 207 10.10 -19.25 8.30
N LEU A 208 10.59 -20.49 8.26
CA LEU A 208 11.41 -21.06 9.32
C LEU A 208 12.72 -20.28 9.49
N LEU A 209 13.38 -19.89 8.40
CA LEU A 209 14.58 -19.04 8.45
C LEU A 209 14.31 -17.68 9.09
N TRP A 210 13.17 -17.05 8.77
CA TRP A 210 12.77 -15.78 9.37
C TRP A 210 12.48 -15.92 10.87
N ILE A 211 11.83 -17.01 11.28
CA ILE A 211 11.56 -17.32 12.70
C ILE A 211 12.87 -17.61 13.45
N LEU A 212 13.77 -18.40 12.87
CA LEU A 212 15.10 -18.69 13.41
C LEU A 212 15.93 -17.41 13.58
N ALA A 213 15.90 -16.49 12.61
CA ALA A 213 16.54 -15.18 12.72
C ALA A 213 15.94 -14.31 13.84
N GLY A 214 14.66 -14.47 14.15
CA GLY A 214 14.00 -13.83 15.28
C GLY A 214 14.41 -14.40 16.65
N ILE A 215 14.70 -15.71 16.72
CA ILE A 215 15.15 -16.40 17.95
C ILE A 215 16.64 -16.15 18.20
N ILE A 216 17.47 -16.26 17.16
CA ILE A 216 18.92 -16.14 17.24
C ILE A 216 19.30 -14.66 17.08
N ARG A 217 19.47 -13.96 18.21
CA ARG A 217 19.88 -12.54 18.28
C ARG A 217 21.04 -12.15 17.34
N PRO A 218 22.17 -12.87 17.28
CA PRO A 218 23.29 -12.47 16.42
C PRO A 218 22.97 -12.56 14.91
N LEU A 219 22.08 -13.46 14.51
CA LEU A 219 21.64 -13.60 13.12
C LEU A 219 20.66 -12.48 12.74
N GLY A 220 19.71 -12.17 13.63
CA GLY A 220 18.79 -11.05 13.45
C GLY A 220 19.50 -9.70 13.35
N ASP A 221 20.56 -9.49 14.14
CA ASP A 221 21.37 -8.27 14.11
C ASP A 221 22.22 -8.17 12.83
N ALA A 222 22.75 -9.29 12.32
CA ALA A 222 23.47 -9.32 11.05
C ALA A 222 22.55 -9.00 9.85
N ILE A 223 21.32 -9.51 9.87
CA ILE A 223 20.31 -9.24 8.84
C ILE A 223 19.87 -7.78 8.91
N ARG A 224 19.59 -7.25 10.10
CA ARG A 224 19.20 -5.84 10.28
C ARG A 224 20.29 -4.87 9.79
N LYS A 225 21.57 -5.18 10.07
CA LYS A 225 22.72 -4.39 9.59
C LYS A 225 22.86 -4.37 8.06
N ARG A 226 22.49 -5.46 7.38
CA ARG A 226 22.54 -5.53 5.91
C ARG A 226 21.33 -4.94 5.22
N ILE A 227 20.17 -4.95 5.87
CA ILE A 227 18.89 -4.54 5.28
C ILE A 227 18.57 -3.04 5.52
N PHE A 228 19.39 -2.29 6.27
CA PHE A 228 19.22 -0.84 6.49
C PHE A 228 17.78 -0.47 6.94
N ILE A 229 17.32 -1.11 8.02
CA ILE A 229 16.14 -0.66 8.81
C ILE A 229 16.61 -0.27 10.21
#